data_AF-A0A536IMA3-F1
#
_entry.id   AF-A0A536IMA3-F1
#
_cell.length_a   1.000
_cell.length_b   1.000
_cell.length_c   1.000
_cell.angle_alpha   90.00
_cell.angle_beta   90.00
_cell.angle_gamma   90.00
#
_symmetry.space_group_name_H-M   'P 1'
#
loop_
_entity.id
_entity.type
_entity.pdbx_description
1 polymer ?
#
loop_
_entity_poly.entity_id
_entity_poly.type
_entity_poly.pdbx_seq_one_letter_code
_entity_poly.pdbx_strand_id
1 'polypeptide(L)'
;MGWSVMARALTHRSPFIRVLSAIAIGSVFFAGAWTVAYAVLPEGATRFSLGFAPTLDARANAGAVAATVFLWNSLLGFGVIIIASAYSVGPISLGYFAPWTWLVRFGLALGTNSFVLVIPGARAMPLDPAVLLTHAGVREMLAYFIVAAVLANATLWRQRRLTDRRLVRVRHLRDLRFTLPEVALLASGFVILAWSAALEAGQIARLQSL
;
A
#
# COMPACT_ATOMS: atom_id res chain seq x y z
N MET A 1 27.21 16.09 -4.56
CA MET A 1 25.97 15.53 -5.14
C MET A 1 24.83 15.77 -4.17
N GLY A 2 24.05 16.82 -4.37
CA GLY A 2 22.87 17.09 -3.53
C GLY A 2 21.81 16.04 -3.81
N TRP A 3 21.50 15.19 -2.83
CA TRP A 3 20.33 14.34 -2.89
C TRP A 3 19.09 15.23 -3.05
N SER A 4 18.20 14.89 -3.99
CA SER A 4 16.94 15.61 -4.15
C SER A 4 16.21 15.70 -2.81
N VAL A 5 15.46 16.78 -2.59
CA VAL A 5 14.69 17.00 -1.35
C VAL A 5 13.86 15.75 -0.98
N MET A 6 13.25 15.12 -1.98
CA MET A 6 12.48 13.88 -1.85
C MET A 6 13.30 12.71 -1.29
N ALA A 7 14.51 12.50 -1.81
CA ALA A 7 15.37 11.43 -1.33
C ALA A 7 15.77 11.62 0.14
N ARG A 8 16.08 12.87 0.54
CA ARG A 8 16.39 13.20 1.94
C ARG A 8 15.21 12.97 2.87
N ALA A 9 13.99 13.29 2.43
CA ALA A 9 12.78 13.10 3.21
C ALA A 9 12.46 11.61 3.42
N LEU A 10 12.58 10.79 2.37
CA LEU A 10 12.37 9.34 2.44
C LEU A 10 13.44 8.57 3.22
N THR A 11 14.62 9.16 3.39
CA THR A 11 15.72 8.60 4.20
C THR A 11 15.91 9.34 5.53
N HIS A 12 14.91 10.11 5.96
CA HIS A 12 15.02 10.90 7.16
C HIS A 12 15.20 10.02 8.40
N ARG A 13 15.91 10.53 9.43
CA ARG A 13 16.18 9.79 10.67
C ARG A 13 14.89 9.43 11.42
N SER A 14 13.96 10.37 11.49
CA SER A 14 12.64 10.14 12.07
C SER A 14 11.78 9.25 11.16
N PRO A 15 11.26 8.11 11.64
CA PRO A 15 10.39 7.23 10.85
C PRO A 15 9.07 7.92 10.50
N PHE A 16 8.57 8.83 11.33
CA PHE A 16 7.35 9.61 11.05
C PHE A 16 7.51 10.48 9.81
N ILE A 17 8.65 11.15 9.65
CA ILE A 17 8.91 11.97 8.45
C ILE A 17 8.99 11.08 7.21
N ARG A 18 9.58 9.87 7.31
CA ARG A 18 9.60 8.91 6.21
C ARG A 18 8.18 8.49 5.81
N VAL A 19 7.32 8.16 6.78
CA VAL A 19 5.91 7.80 6.57
C VAL A 19 5.17 8.94 5.87
N LEU A 20 5.20 10.15 6.44
CA LEU A 20 4.50 11.31 5.90
C LEU A 20 4.97 11.64 4.47
N SER A 21 6.28 11.54 4.22
CA SER A 21 6.85 11.76 2.89
C SER A 21 6.37 10.71 1.90
N ALA A 22 6.37 9.43 2.28
CA ALA A 22 5.93 8.35 1.41
C ALA A 22 4.43 8.47 1.07
N ILE A 23 3.60 8.80 2.06
CA ILE A 23 2.17 9.07 1.86
C ILE A 23 1.98 10.27 0.94
N ALA A 24 2.65 11.40 1.21
CA ALA A 24 2.49 12.61 0.39
C ALA A 24 2.83 12.36 -1.08
N ILE A 25 3.95 11.68 -1.35
CA ILE A 25 4.35 11.29 -2.70
C ILE A 25 3.31 10.36 -3.33
N GLY A 26 2.88 9.34 -2.59
CA GLY A 26 1.86 8.39 -3.03
C GLY A 26 0.54 9.07 -3.40
N SER A 27 0.05 9.98 -2.54
CA SER A 27 -1.18 10.72 -2.75
C SER A 27 -1.16 11.58 -4.00
N VAL A 28 -0.01 12.21 -4.32
CA VAL A 28 0.14 12.98 -5.57
C VAL A 28 0.00 12.06 -6.79
N PHE A 29 0.71 10.92 -6.80
CA PHE A 29 0.61 9.96 -7.91
C PHE A 29 -0.78 9.33 -8.02
N PHE A 30 -1.40 9.02 -6.88
CA PHE A 30 -2.76 8.51 -6.80
C PHE A 30 -3.79 9.48 -7.39
N ALA A 31 -3.77 10.73 -6.94
CA ALA A 31 -4.67 11.76 -7.42
C ALA A 31 -4.49 12.00 -8.92
N GLY A 32 -3.24 12.05 -9.38
CA GLY A 32 -2.91 12.16 -10.80
C GLY A 32 -3.43 10.97 -11.60
N ALA A 33 -3.17 9.74 -11.15
CA ALA A 33 -3.62 8.52 -11.82
C ALA A 33 -5.15 8.43 -11.90
N TRP A 34 -5.85 8.71 -10.79
CA TRP A 34 -7.32 8.74 -10.76
C TRP A 34 -7.88 9.80 -11.70
N THR A 35 -7.35 11.03 -11.64
CA THR A 35 -7.81 12.14 -12.50
C THR A 35 -7.62 11.82 -13.98
N VAL A 36 -6.44 11.34 -14.38
CA VAL A 36 -6.14 10.99 -15.77
C VAL A 36 -7.02 9.83 -16.24
N ALA A 37 -7.17 8.79 -15.42
CA ALA A 37 -8.02 7.65 -15.77
C ALA A 37 -9.49 8.04 -15.90
N TYR A 38 -10.00 8.90 -15.03
CA TYR A 38 -11.36 9.41 -15.09
C TYR A 38 -11.59 10.23 -16.37
N ALA A 39 -10.66 11.12 -16.71
CA ALA A 39 -10.81 12.04 -17.84
C ALA A 39 -10.59 11.39 -19.21
N VAL A 40 -9.66 10.43 -19.32
CA VAL A 40 -9.15 9.94 -20.61
C VAL A 40 -9.59 8.52 -20.93
N LEU A 41 -9.72 7.65 -19.92
CA LEU A 41 -9.99 6.23 -20.15
C LEU A 41 -11.49 5.93 -20.15
N PRO A 42 -11.96 4.94 -20.94
CA PRO A 42 -13.33 4.47 -20.85
C PRO A 42 -13.58 3.67 -19.56
N GLU A 43 -14.85 3.52 -19.21
CA GLU A 43 -15.26 2.68 -18.08
C GLU A 43 -14.84 1.22 -18.32
N GLY A 44 -14.29 0.57 -17.30
CA GLY A 44 -13.80 -0.80 -17.37
C GLY A 44 -12.43 -0.98 -18.06
N ALA A 45 -11.77 0.10 -18.52
CA ALA A 45 -10.51 0.00 -19.26
C ALA A 45 -9.36 -0.67 -18.47
N THR A 46 -9.41 -0.62 -17.15
CA THR A 46 -8.41 -1.22 -16.27
C THR A 46 -8.99 -2.33 -15.41
N ARG A 47 -9.94 -3.11 -15.95
CA ARG A 47 -10.46 -4.31 -15.27
C ARG A 47 -9.32 -5.27 -14.98
N PHE A 48 -8.83 -5.22 -13.75
CA PHE A 48 -7.90 -6.19 -13.21
C PHE A 48 -8.71 -7.28 -12.51
N SER A 49 -8.98 -8.37 -13.23
CA SER A 49 -9.45 -9.59 -12.58
C SER A 49 -8.24 -10.27 -11.95
N LEU A 50 -7.98 -10.00 -10.66
CA LEU A 50 -7.33 -11.01 -9.83
C LEU A 50 -8.41 -12.05 -9.58
N GLY A 51 -8.47 -13.08 -10.43
CA GLY A 51 -9.50 -14.12 -10.49
C GLY A 51 -9.63 -15.04 -9.27
N PHE A 52 -9.26 -14.55 -8.09
CA PHE A 52 -9.40 -15.21 -6.80
C PHE A 52 -10.01 -14.20 -5.82
N ALA A 53 -11.30 -13.91 -5.99
CA ALA A 53 -12.11 -13.54 -4.85
C ALA A 53 -12.52 -14.87 -4.20
N PRO A 54 -11.96 -15.26 -3.04
CA PRO A 54 -12.53 -16.39 -2.32
C PRO A 54 -14.02 -16.09 -2.12
N THR A 55 -14.88 -17.08 -2.35
CA THR A 55 -16.31 -16.98 -2.01
C THR A 55 -16.40 -16.92 -0.48
N LEU A 56 -16.29 -15.70 0.06
CA LEU A 56 -16.34 -15.43 1.48
C LEU A 56 -17.80 -15.24 1.87
N ASP A 57 -18.36 -16.21 2.59
CA ASP A 57 -19.67 -16.07 3.23
C ASP A 57 -19.51 -15.28 4.55
N ALA A 58 -19.44 -13.95 4.41
CA ALA A 58 -19.31 -13.04 5.54
C ALA A 58 -20.60 -12.97 6.36
N ARG A 59 -21.75 -13.31 5.78
CA ARG A 59 -23.03 -13.42 6.50
C ARG A 59 -22.99 -14.53 7.52
N ALA A 60 -22.45 -15.70 7.18
CA ALA A 60 -22.34 -16.82 8.10
C ALA A 60 -21.23 -16.64 9.14
N ASN A 61 -20.07 -16.06 8.76
CA ASN A 61 -18.94 -15.88 9.67
C ASN A 61 -18.03 -14.70 9.32
N ALA A 62 -18.47 -13.47 9.64
CA ALA A 62 -17.70 -12.24 9.40
C ALA A 62 -16.31 -12.24 10.06
N GLY A 63 -16.14 -12.91 11.22
CA GLY A 63 -14.86 -13.01 11.91
C GLY A 63 -13.83 -13.83 11.13
N ALA A 64 -14.24 -14.98 10.57
CA ALA A 64 -13.37 -15.80 9.73
C ALA A 64 -12.99 -15.09 8.42
N VAL A 65 -13.92 -14.33 7.84
CA VAL A 65 -13.65 -13.50 6.66
C VAL A 65 -12.63 -12.41 6.98
N ALA A 66 -12.82 -11.67 8.07
CA ALA A 66 -11.87 -10.64 8.51
C ALA A 66 -10.47 -11.22 8.76
N ALA A 67 -10.38 -12.38 9.43
CA ALA A 67 -9.11 -13.07 9.65
C ALA A 67 -8.43 -13.48 8.33
N THR A 68 -9.21 -13.99 7.37
CA THR A 68 -8.71 -14.38 6.05
C THR A 68 -8.16 -13.18 5.28
N VAL A 69 -8.92 -12.07 5.22
CA VAL A 69 -8.51 -10.82 4.58
C VAL A 69 -7.25 -10.26 5.24
N PHE A 70 -7.23 -10.21 6.58
CA PHE A 70 -6.06 -9.76 7.34
C PHE A 70 -4.82 -10.61 7.06
N LEU A 71 -4.93 -11.94 7.10
CA LEU A 71 -3.82 -12.86 6.85
C LEU A 71 -3.32 -12.72 5.41
N TRP A 72 -4.22 -12.66 4.43
CA TRP A 72 -3.85 -12.50 3.04
C TRP A 72 -3.08 -11.19 2.80
N ASN A 73 -3.62 -10.08 3.29
CA ASN A 73 -2.98 -8.77 3.16
C ASN A 73 -1.69 -8.65 3.98
N SER A 74 -1.58 -9.35 5.10
CA SER A 74 -0.35 -9.40 5.89
C SER A 74 0.73 -10.22 5.18
N LEU A 75 0.40 -11.44 4.73
CA LEU A 75 1.35 -12.36 4.11
C LEU A 75 1.81 -11.86 2.75
N LEU A 76 0.89 -11.42 1.89
CA LEU A 76 1.26 -10.93 0.55
C LEU A 76 1.64 -9.45 0.58
N GLY A 77 0.80 -8.60 1.19
CA GLY A 77 1.05 -7.16 1.23
C GLY A 77 2.31 -6.81 2.01
N PHE A 78 2.37 -7.15 3.31
CA PHE A 78 3.59 -6.90 4.08
C PHE A 78 4.74 -7.79 3.64
N GLY A 79 4.51 -9.04 3.24
CA GLY A 79 5.59 -9.92 2.77
C GLY A 79 6.36 -9.35 1.58
N VAL A 80 5.67 -8.85 0.55
CA VAL A 80 6.30 -8.18 -0.60
C VAL A 80 7.09 -6.94 -0.15
N ILE A 81 6.52 -6.12 0.74
CA ILE A 81 7.20 -4.92 1.26
C ILE A 81 8.44 -5.29 2.06
N ILE A 82 8.38 -6.31 2.91
CA ILE A 82 9.50 -6.80 3.72
C ILE A 82 10.64 -7.27 2.81
N ILE A 83 10.34 -8.12 1.83
CA ILE A 83 11.32 -8.64 0.88
C ILE A 83 11.94 -7.49 0.08
N ALA A 84 11.11 -6.59 -0.47
CA ALA A 84 11.59 -5.44 -1.23
C ALA A 84 12.44 -4.49 -0.37
N SER A 85 12.10 -4.30 0.90
CA SER A 85 12.83 -3.41 1.83
C SER A 85 14.24 -3.90 2.17
N ALA A 86 14.51 -5.20 1.98
CA ALA A 86 15.86 -5.73 2.09
C ALA A 86 16.80 -5.20 1.00
N TYR A 87 16.26 -4.58 -0.06
CA TYR A 87 17.01 -4.03 -1.18
C TYR A 87 16.84 -2.51 -1.29
N SER A 88 17.89 -1.80 -1.72
CA SER A 88 17.83 -0.38 -2.04
C SER A 88 18.56 -0.05 -3.33
N VAL A 89 18.11 1.01 -4.00
CA VAL A 89 18.85 1.65 -5.09
C VAL A 89 19.29 3.03 -4.62
N GLY A 90 20.60 3.22 -4.53
CA GLY A 90 21.18 4.33 -3.78
C GLY A 90 20.66 4.31 -2.33
N PRO A 91 20.17 5.44 -1.81
CA PRO A 91 19.66 5.51 -0.45
C PRO A 91 18.19 5.08 -0.32
N ILE A 92 17.47 4.91 -1.44
CA ILE A 92 16.03 4.66 -1.42
C ILE A 92 15.74 3.17 -1.38
N SER A 93 15.05 2.75 -0.32
CA SER A 93 14.56 1.38 -0.17
C SER A 93 13.54 1.04 -1.26
N LEU A 94 13.63 -0.16 -1.83
CA LEU A 94 12.67 -0.64 -2.81
C LEU A 94 11.30 -0.95 -2.19
N GLY A 95 11.22 -1.05 -0.85
CA GLY A 95 9.98 -1.26 -0.12
C GLY A 95 8.90 -0.20 -0.38
N TYR A 96 9.28 1.04 -0.72
CA TYR A 96 8.33 2.10 -1.04
C TYR A 96 7.58 1.89 -2.36
N PHE A 97 8.16 1.15 -3.30
CA PHE A 97 7.60 1.00 -4.64
C PHE A 97 6.33 0.16 -4.65
N ALA A 98 6.23 -0.86 -3.80
CA ALA A 98 5.03 -1.69 -3.72
C ALA A 98 3.77 -0.87 -3.37
N PRO A 99 3.70 -0.14 -2.23
CA PRO A 99 2.53 0.67 -1.91
C PRO A 99 2.29 1.80 -2.92
N TRP A 100 3.33 2.44 -3.47
CA TRP A 100 3.12 3.45 -4.51
C TRP A 100 2.49 2.87 -5.78
N THR A 101 2.99 1.73 -6.26
CA THR A 101 2.45 1.10 -7.48
C THR A 101 1.04 0.57 -7.26
N TRP A 102 0.73 -0.01 -6.10
CA TRP A 102 -0.62 -0.45 -5.77
C TRP A 102 -1.59 0.72 -5.63
N LEU A 103 -1.18 1.81 -4.97
CA LEU A 103 -1.99 3.00 -4.84
C LEU A 103 -2.27 3.64 -6.21
N VAL A 104 -1.28 3.72 -7.11
CA VAL A 104 -1.49 4.19 -8.48
C VAL A 104 -2.49 3.30 -9.22
N ARG A 105 -2.34 1.97 -9.17
CA ARG A 105 -3.29 1.03 -9.78
C ARG A 105 -4.70 1.19 -9.20
N PHE A 106 -4.80 1.41 -7.90
CA PHE A 106 -6.07 1.69 -7.24
C PHE A 106 -6.72 2.98 -7.75
N GLY A 107 -5.95 4.05 -7.94
CA GLY A 107 -6.42 5.29 -8.57
C GLY A 107 -6.92 5.08 -10.00
N LEU A 108 -6.20 4.30 -10.81
CA LEU A 108 -6.63 3.93 -12.17
C LEU A 108 -7.96 3.14 -12.16
N ALA A 109 -8.09 2.19 -11.23
CA ALA A 109 -9.30 1.39 -11.07
C ALA A 109 -10.50 2.23 -10.62
N LEU A 110 -10.31 3.17 -9.68
CA LEU A 110 -11.32 4.17 -9.30
C LEU A 110 -11.76 5.01 -10.49
N GLY A 111 -10.80 5.56 -11.24
CA GLY A 111 -11.09 6.41 -12.37
C GLY A 111 -11.91 5.73 -13.45
N THR A 112 -11.74 4.42 -13.65
CA THR A 112 -12.43 3.64 -14.69
C THR A 112 -13.59 2.79 -14.18
N ASN A 113 -13.94 2.84 -12.88
CA ASN A 113 -14.94 1.94 -12.27
C ASN A 113 -14.64 0.45 -12.51
N SER A 114 -13.37 0.06 -12.38
CA SER A 114 -12.88 -1.28 -12.73
C SER A 114 -12.78 -2.23 -11.53
N PHE A 115 -13.78 -2.22 -10.65
CA PHE A 115 -13.84 -3.12 -9.48
C PHE A 115 -14.61 -4.41 -9.77
N VAL A 116 -14.52 -5.36 -8.84
CA VAL A 116 -15.30 -6.61 -8.89
C VAL A 116 -16.80 -6.33 -8.79
N LEU A 117 -17.19 -5.37 -7.95
CA LEU A 117 -18.55 -4.86 -7.85
C LEU A 117 -18.67 -3.59 -8.72
N VAL A 118 -19.16 -3.75 -9.95
CA VAL A 118 -19.38 -2.63 -10.89
C VAL A 118 -20.82 -2.17 -10.78
N ILE A 119 -21.03 -0.89 -10.46
CA ILE A 119 -22.32 -0.21 -10.69
C ILE A 119 -22.16 0.62 -11.97
N PRO A 120 -22.77 0.22 -13.10
CA PRO A 120 -22.62 0.92 -14.37
C PRO A 120 -22.96 2.41 -14.25
N GLY A 121 -22.11 3.28 -14.79
CA GLY A 121 -22.30 4.74 -14.76
C GLY A 121 -21.95 5.43 -13.44
N ALA A 122 -21.57 4.68 -12.39
CA ALA A 122 -21.17 5.23 -11.10
C ALA A 122 -19.65 5.49 -11.00
N ARG A 123 -19.06 6.15 -12.01
CA ARG A 123 -17.63 6.51 -11.94
C ARG A 123 -17.41 7.52 -10.81
N ALA A 124 -16.56 7.16 -9.86
CA ALA A 124 -16.24 8.04 -8.74
C ALA A 124 -15.47 9.28 -9.21
N MET A 125 -15.97 10.46 -8.85
CA MET A 125 -15.31 11.73 -9.15
C MET A 125 -13.94 11.77 -8.45
N PRO A 126 -12.87 12.21 -9.12
CA PRO A 126 -11.55 12.31 -8.51
C PRO A 126 -11.58 13.09 -7.20
N LEU A 127 -10.92 12.53 -6.18
CA LEU A 127 -10.81 13.11 -4.83
C LEU A 127 -12.13 13.21 -4.06
N ASP A 128 -13.16 12.45 -4.43
CA ASP A 128 -14.39 12.34 -3.64
C ASP A 128 -14.08 11.93 -2.19
N PRO A 129 -14.41 12.78 -1.19
CA PRO A 129 -14.17 12.47 0.22
C PRO A 129 -14.85 11.19 0.69
N ALA A 130 -16.02 10.85 0.15
CA ALA A 130 -16.73 9.63 0.52
C ALA A 130 -15.89 8.40 0.16
N VAL A 131 -15.28 8.38 -1.04
CA VAL A 131 -14.40 7.30 -1.47
C VAL A 131 -13.14 7.24 -0.61
N LEU A 132 -12.51 8.38 -0.35
CA LEU A 132 -11.28 8.43 0.46
C LEU A 132 -11.49 7.93 1.90
N LEU A 133 -12.67 8.17 2.47
CA LEU A 133 -13.00 7.79 3.84
C LEU A 133 -13.52 6.35 3.98
N THR A 134 -14.23 5.85 2.98
CA THR A 134 -14.96 4.57 3.10
C THR A 134 -14.23 3.39 2.48
N HIS A 135 -13.41 3.60 1.43
CA HIS A 135 -12.75 2.47 0.76
C HIS A 135 -11.73 1.78 1.67
N ALA A 136 -11.83 0.45 1.77
CA ALA A 136 -10.87 -0.38 2.50
C ALA A 136 -9.43 -0.19 1.95
N GLY A 137 -9.27 -0.15 0.63
CA GLY A 137 -7.97 0.00 -0.02
C GLY A 137 -7.18 1.23 0.45
N VAL A 138 -7.82 2.37 0.74
CA VAL A 138 -7.10 3.56 1.24
C VAL A 138 -6.50 3.32 2.63
N ARG A 139 -7.24 2.62 3.50
CA ARG A 139 -6.80 2.27 4.86
C ARG A 139 -5.66 1.24 4.83
N GLU A 140 -5.74 0.26 3.95
CA GLU A 140 -4.67 -0.73 3.75
C GLU A 140 -3.38 -0.07 3.23
N MET A 141 -3.50 0.87 2.28
CA MET A 141 -2.34 1.60 1.76
C MET A 141 -1.62 2.38 2.87
N LEU A 142 -2.34 2.96 3.83
CA LEU A 142 -1.74 3.61 5.00
C LEU A 142 -0.87 2.63 5.80
N ALA A 143 -1.38 1.44 6.09
CA ALA A 143 -0.61 0.39 6.77
C ALA A 143 0.65 0.02 5.98
N TYR A 144 0.53 -0.14 4.66
CA TYR A 144 1.67 -0.46 3.80
C TYR A 144 2.74 0.63 3.77
N PHE A 145 2.36 1.91 3.73
CA PHE A 145 3.34 3.00 3.82
C PHE A 145 4.06 3.03 5.15
N ILE A 146 3.37 2.73 6.25
CA ILE A 146 3.97 2.66 7.57
C ILE A 146 5.04 1.56 7.61
N VAL A 147 4.69 0.34 7.17
CA VAL A 147 5.63 -0.78 7.13
C VAL A 147 6.82 -0.48 6.21
N ALA A 148 6.58 0.04 5.01
CA ALA A 148 7.64 0.38 4.06
C ALA A 148 8.60 1.45 4.63
N ALA A 149 8.07 2.48 5.29
CA ALA A 149 8.88 3.55 5.87
C ALA A 149 9.69 3.11 7.09
N VAL A 150 9.14 2.23 7.93
CA VAL A 150 9.90 1.63 9.05
C VAL A 150 11.02 0.75 8.50
N LEU A 151 10.71 -0.12 7.54
CA LEU A 151 11.67 -1.06 6.95
C LEU A 151 12.65 -0.40 5.95
N ALA A 152 12.47 0.87 5.61
CA ALA A 152 13.43 1.61 4.78
C ALA A 152 14.85 1.64 5.38
N ASN A 153 14.96 1.53 6.71
CA ASN A 153 16.24 1.41 7.43
C ASN A 153 16.78 -0.02 7.50
N ALA A 154 16.01 -1.03 7.05
CA ALA A 154 16.35 -2.44 7.17
C ALA A 154 17.02 -3.02 5.90
N THR A 155 17.47 -2.16 4.99
CA THR A 155 18.19 -2.58 3.78
C THR A 155 19.44 -3.40 4.11
N LEU A 156 19.55 -4.55 3.45
CA LEU A 156 20.66 -5.49 3.56
C LEU A 156 21.57 -5.45 2.33
N TRP A 157 20.98 -5.25 1.15
CA TRP A 157 21.69 -5.14 -0.13
C TRP A 157 21.40 -3.82 -0.82
N ARG A 158 22.45 -3.20 -1.36
CA ARG A 158 22.36 -1.92 -2.06
C ARG A 158 22.98 -2.02 -3.44
N GLN A 159 22.21 -1.61 -4.43
CA GLN A 159 22.71 -1.24 -5.75
C GLN A 159 23.01 0.27 -5.73
N ARG A 160 24.20 0.72 -6.15
CA ARG A 160 24.59 2.13 -6.01
C ARG A 160 23.81 3.04 -6.97
N ARG A 161 23.62 2.61 -8.22
CA ARG A 161 22.87 3.31 -9.28
C ARG A 161 21.95 2.35 -10.01
N LEU A 162 20.87 2.85 -10.60
CA LEU A 162 19.93 2.04 -11.41
C LEU A 162 20.61 1.26 -12.54
N THR A 163 21.69 1.79 -13.10
CA THR A 163 22.46 1.17 -14.19
C THR A 163 23.50 0.16 -13.72
N ASP A 164 23.82 0.12 -12.42
CA ASP A 164 24.82 -0.81 -11.89
C ASP A 164 24.27 -2.23 -11.85
N ARG A 165 25.02 -3.21 -12.35
CA ARG A 165 24.61 -4.62 -12.33
C ARG A 165 25.01 -5.37 -11.05
N ARG A 166 25.62 -4.68 -10.08
CA ARG A 166 26.17 -5.31 -8.87
C ARG A 166 25.41 -4.87 -7.62
N LEU A 167 24.96 -5.87 -6.86
CA LEU A 167 24.42 -5.72 -5.52
C LEU A 167 25.55 -5.85 -4.50
N VAL A 168 25.69 -4.87 -3.61
CA VAL A 168 26.66 -4.89 -2.51
C VAL A 168 25.90 -5.10 -1.21
N ARG A 169 26.30 -6.10 -0.42
CA ARG A 169 25.76 -6.27 0.93
C ARG A 169 26.27 -5.12 1.82
N VAL A 170 25.36 -4.39 2.44
CA VAL A 170 25.65 -3.23 3.30
C VAL A 170 25.41 -3.51 4.78
N ARG A 171 24.64 -4.56 5.10
CA ARG A 171 24.29 -4.93 6.48
C ARG A 171 23.93 -6.42 6.57
N HIS A 172 24.07 -7.03 7.75
CA HIS A 172 23.51 -8.34 8.06
C HIS A 172 22.19 -8.24 8.83
N LEU A 173 21.36 -9.29 8.76
CA LEU A 173 20.09 -9.36 9.50
C LEU A 173 20.27 -9.14 11.01
N ARG A 174 21.34 -9.67 11.60
CA ARG A 174 21.65 -9.50 13.03
C ARG A 174 22.01 -8.07 13.44
N ASP A 175 22.37 -7.22 12.47
CA ASP A 175 22.73 -5.82 12.73
C ASP A 175 21.49 -4.91 12.66
N LEU A 176 20.32 -5.46 12.32
CA LEU A 176 19.07 -4.71 12.31
C LEU A 176 18.68 -4.37 13.75
N ARG A 177 18.58 -3.07 14.02
CA ARG A 177 18.08 -2.54 15.29
C ARG A 177 16.93 -1.62 14.99
N PHE A 178 15.79 -1.91 15.60
CA PHE A 178 14.61 -1.04 15.54
C PHE A 178 14.54 -0.23 16.82
N THR A 179 14.27 1.05 16.66
CA THR A 179 13.98 1.95 17.77
C THR A 179 12.55 1.73 18.26
N LEU A 180 12.24 2.14 19.51
CA LEU A 180 10.88 2.03 20.03
C LEU A 180 9.82 2.73 19.13
N PRO A 181 10.06 3.94 18.58
CA PRO A 181 9.13 4.54 17.62
C PRO A 181 8.92 3.72 16.34
N GLU A 182 9.97 3.05 15.84
CA GLU A 182 9.87 2.17 14.67
C GLU A 182 9.04 0.92 14.99
N VAL A 183 9.22 0.32 16.17
CA VAL A 183 8.40 -0.81 16.63
C VAL A 183 6.94 -0.38 16.84
N ALA A 184 6.70 0.78 17.45
CA ALA A 184 5.36 1.30 17.67
C ALA A 184 4.63 1.59 16.34
N LEU A 185 5.33 2.18 15.37
CA LEU A 185 4.80 2.37 14.01
C LEU A 185 4.55 1.04 13.30
N LEU A 186 5.47 0.09 13.39
CA LEU A 186 5.25 -1.23 12.79
C LEU A 186 3.99 -1.89 13.37
N ALA A 187 3.84 -1.88 14.69
CA ALA A 187 2.65 -2.38 15.37
C ALA A 187 1.38 -1.64 14.95
N SER A 188 1.41 -0.31 14.81
CA SER A 188 0.26 0.45 14.34
C SER A 188 -0.13 0.09 12.89
N GLY A 189 0.84 -0.24 12.03
CA GLY A 189 0.58 -0.77 10.69
C GLY A 189 -0.25 -2.06 10.73
N PHE A 190 0.11 -3.02 11.60
CA PHE A 190 -0.67 -4.24 11.80
C PHE A 190 -2.07 -3.97 12.37
N VAL A 191 -2.19 -3.06 13.34
CA VAL A 191 -3.49 -2.68 13.93
C VAL A 191 -4.40 -2.04 12.89
N ILE A 192 -3.89 -1.11 12.07
CA ILE A 192 -4.64 -0.47 10.99
C ILE A 192 -5.11 -1.51 9.97
N LEU A 193 -4.25 -2.47 9.62
CA LEU A 193 -4.62 -3.53 8.68
C LEU A 193 -5.71 -4.45 9.25
N ALA A 194 -5.61 -4.86 10.52
CA ALA A 194 -6.63 -5.66 11.19
C ALA A 194 -7.96 -4.91 11.29
N TRP A 195 -7.91 -3.62 11.63
CA TRP A 195 -9.08 -2.73 11.64
C TRP A 195 -9.72 -2.62 10.25
N SER A 196 -8.92 -2.47 9.19
CA SER A 196 -9.41 -2.41 7.81
C SER A 196 -10.13 -3.70 7.42
N ALA A 197 -9.52 -4.86 7.70
CA ALA A 197 -10.10 -6.17 7.40
C ALA A 197 -11.42 -6.44 8.16
N ALA A 198 -11.51 -6.03 9.42
CA ALA A 198 -12.74 -6.15 10.21
C ALA A 198 -13.89 -5.31 9.63
N LEU A 199 -13.59 -4.09 9.20
CA LEU A 199 -14.59 -3.21 8.59
C LEU A 199 -15.01 -3.69 7.20
N GLU A 200 -14.08 -4.19 6.39
CA GLU A 200 -14.39 -4.78 5.08
C GLU A 200 -15.29 -6.01 5.22
N ALA A 201 -14.96 -6.94 6.13
CA ALA A 201 -15.80 -8.11 6.39
C ALA A 201 -17.21 -7.71 6.86
N GLY A 202 -17.32 -6.68 7.70
CA GLY A 202 -18.61 -6.13 8.14
C GLY A 202 -19.41 -5.50 6.99
N GLN A 203 -18.76 -4.84 6.04
CA GLN A 203 -19.40 -4.30 4.84
C GLN A 203 -19.90 -5.42 3.92
N ILE A 204 -19.09 -6.45 3.68
CA ILE A 204 -19.47 -7.61 2.87
C ILE A 204 -20.67 -8.34 3.52
N ALA A 205 -20.64 -8.55 4.83
CA ALA A 205 -21.74 -9.21 5.56
C ALA A 205 -23.07 -8.45 5.42
N ARG A 206 -23.04 -7.11 5.51
CA ARG A 206 -24.24 -6.27 5.29
C ARG A 206 -24.76 -6.39 3.86
N LEU A 207 -23.88 -6.37 2.86
CA LEU A 207 -24.27 -6.50 1.46
C LEU A 207 -24.89 -7.87 1.15
N GLN A 208 -24.42 -8.94 1.78
CA GLN A 208 -24.96 -10.31 1.65
C GLN A 208 -26.29 -10.54 2.41
N SER A 209 -26.71 -9.57 3.23
CA SER A 209 -27.97 -9.63 4.00
C SER A 209 -29.13 -8.89 3.34
N LEU A 210 -28.86 -8.14 2.25
CA LEU A 210 -29.85 -7.52 1.38
C LEU A 210 -30.38 -8.54 0.37
#